data_AF-A0A848XTE5-F1
#
_entry.id   AF-A0A848XTE5-F1
#
_cell.length_a   1.000
_cell.length_b   1.000
_cell.length_c   1.000
_cell.angle_alpha   90.00
_cell.angle_beta   90.00
_cell.angle_gamma   90.00
#
_symmetry.space_group_name_H-M   'P 1'
#
loop_
_entity.id
_entity.type
_entity.pdbx_description
1 polymer ?
#
loop_
_entity_poly.entity_id
_entity_poly.type
_entity_poly.pdbx_seq_one_letter_code
_entity_poly.pdbx_strand_id
1 'polypeptide(L)'
;MTRPTPKSLFPVDQRPRTSPDRRVRGGSGLRAARRAALVCGALAVLGAYAVPVAAQQAEPRFQWDPNDPRVELGSGWLDAEAAAWNLNHVASLARPEGFFNPETPGDRRFNNTDLAFRGDLLFQGNYNGFQVYDISDPASPELKLSVVCPGGQGDVSVYGDLVFMSA
;
A
#
# COMPACT_ATOMS: atom_id res chain seq x y z
N MET A 1 -36.22 -10.53 -3.60
CA MET A 1 -35.93 -9.40 -2.67
C MET A 1 -36.50 -8.12 -3.27
N THR A 2 -37.68 -7.73 -2.81
CA THR A 2 -38.45 -6.55 -3.25
C THR A 2 -38.08 -5.36 -2.38
N ARG A 3 -37.59 -4.26 -2.98
CA ARG A 3 -37.31 -3.00 -2.26
C ARG A 3 -38.61 -2.20 -2.06
N PRO A 4 -38.90 -1.66 -0.86
CA PRO A 4 -40.01 -0.75 -0.65
C PRO A 4 -39.60 0.73 -0.86
N THR A 5 -40.50 1.51 -1.46
CA THR A 5 -40.46 2.97 -1.60
C THR A 5 -40.79 3.69 -0.28
N PRO A 6 -40.12 4.81 0.07
CA PRO A 6 -40.56 5.66 1.17
C PRO A 6 -41.51 6.78 0.72
N LYS A 7 -42.53 7.02 1.56
CA LYS A 7 -43.62 7.98 1.42
C LYS A 7 -43.18 9.41 1.76
N SER A 8 -43.82 10.36 1.07
CA SER A 8 -43.82 11.81 1.29
C SER A 8 -44.35 12.22 2.66
N LEU A 9 -43.70 13.21 3.29
CA LEU A 9 -44.27 14.02 4.37
C LEU A 9 -43.82 15.47 4.22
N PHE A 10 -44.71 16.31 3.69
CA PHE A 10 -44.71 17.76 3.90
C PHE A 10 -45.98 18.11 4.67
N PRO A 11 -45.90 18.86 5.78
CA PRO A 11 -47.04 19.58 6.30
C PRO A 11 -47.05 21.01 5.75
N VAL A 12 -48.18 21.37 5.15
CA VAL A 12 -48.60 22.73 4.82
C VAL A 12 -49.09 23.38 6.12
N ASP A 13 -48.55 24.55 6.50
CA ASP A 13 -49.18 25.43 7.48
C ASP A 13 -49.72 26.68 6.78
N GLN A 14 -51.01 26.91 6.95
CA GLN A 14 -51.77 28.02 6.42
C GLN A 14 -52.11 28.98 7.56
N ARG A 15 -51.67 30.24 7.50
CA ARG A 15 -52.39 31.35 8.15
C ARG A 15 -52.29 32.69 7.39
N PRO A 16 -53.30 33.57 7.55
CA PRO A 16 -53.69 34.54 6.52
C PRO A 16 -53.36 36.00 6.84
N ARG A 17 -53.28 36.80 5.75
CA ARG A 17 -53.67 38.21 5.54
C ARG A 17 -53.18 39.27 6.55
N THR A 18 -52.55 40.32 6.05
CA THR A 18 -53.16 41.67 5.89
C THR A 18 -52.17 42.64 5.23
N SER A 19 -52.67 43.42 4.28
CA SER A 19 -52.00 44.56 3.67
C SER A 19 -52.43 45.84 4.40
N PRO A 20 -51.55 46.85 4.48
CA PRO A 20 -52.04 48.18 4.15
C PRO A 20 -51.11 48.93 3.20
N ASP A 21 -51.76 49.51 2.19
CA ASP A 21 -51.30 50.55 1.30
C ASP A 21 -50.94 51.85 2.06
N ARG A 22 -49.75 52.44 1.80
CA ARG A 22 -49.64 53.91 1.67
C ARG A 22 -48.27 54.43 1.21
N ARG A 23 -48.37 55.15 0.07
CA ARG A 23 -47.78 56.47 -0.25
C ARG A 23 -46.28 56.66 -0.44
N VAL A 24 -46.00 57.03 -1.69
CA VAL A 24 -44.85 57.79 -2.21
C VAL A 24 -44.80 59.24 -1.66
N ARG A 25 -43.59 59.66 -1.26
CA ARG A 25 -43.02 61.04 -1.24
C ARG A 25 -41.51 60.83 -0.98
N GLY A 26 -40.52 61.40 -1.65
CA GLY A 26 -40.43 62.59 -2.47
C GLY A 26 -39.22 63.42 -1.96
N GLY A 27 -38.08 63.33 -2.66
CA GLY A 27 -37.15 64.45 -2.86
C GLY A 27 -35.98 64.71 -1.88
N SER A 28 -34.88 65.17 -2.50
CA SER A 28 -33.70 65.89 -1.98
C SER A 28 -32.64 65.04 -1.23
N GLY A 29 -31.37 64.98 -1.62
CA GLY A 29 -30.54 65.95 -2.33
C GLY A 29 -29.40 66.40 -1.39
N LEU A 30 -28.15 66.13 -1.79
CA LEU A 30 -26.92 66.70 -1.21
C LEU A 30 -26.51 66.27 0.22
N ARG A 31 -26.26 64.98 0.48
CA ARG A 31 -25.34 64.55 1.58
C ARG A 31 -24.45 63.33 1.25
N ALA A 32 -24.41 62.88 0.00
CA ALA A 32 -23.73 61.62 -0.37
C ALA A 32 -22.25 61.77 -0.80
N ALA A 33 -21.79 62.99 -1.13
CA ALA A 33 -20.50 63.15 -1.83
C ALA A 33 -19.25 63.14 -0.93
N ARG A 34 -19.38 63.25 0.40
CA ARG A 34 -18.22 63.28 1.32
C ARG A 34 -17.86 61.96 2.00
N ARG A 35 -18.72 60.93 1.91
CA ARG A 35 -18.41 59.59 2.46
C ARG A 35 -17.87 58.60 1.42
N ALA A 36 -18.03 58.88 0.13
CA ALA A 36 -17.60 57.97 -0.93
C ALA A 36 -16.08 57.95 -1.15
N ALA A 37 -15.38 59.07 -0.93
CA ALA A 37 -13.93 59.15 -1.17
C ALA A 37 -13.06 58.38 -0.16
N LEU A 38 -13.54 58.21 1.08
CA LEU A 38 -12.83 57.42 2.11
C LEU A 38 -13.04 55.90 1.95
N VAL A 39 -14.13 55.47 1.32
CA VAL A 39 -14.44 54.04 1.11
C VAL A 39 -13.65 53.48 -0.08
N CYS A 40 -13.45 54.27 -1.15
CA CYS A 40 -12.65 53.82 -2.31
C CYS A 40 -11.14 53.74 -2.03
N GLY A 41 -10.59 54.62 -1.18
CA GLY A 41 -9.17 54.59 -0.82
C GLY A 41 -8.79 53.37 0.03
N ALA A 42 -9.65 52.96 0.97
CA ALA A 42 -9.40 51.80 1.83
C ALA A 42 -9.49 50.46 1.06
N LEU A 43 -10.38 50.35 0.07
CA LEU A 43 -10.52 49.15 -0.76
C LEU A 43 -9.36 48.97 -1.76
N ALA A 44 -8.79 50.05 -2.27
CA ALA A 44 -7.64 49.97 -3.19
C ALA A 44 -6.33 49.58 -2.48
N VAL A 45 -6.15 49.96 -1.20
CA VAL A 45 -4.96 49.59 -0.43
C VAL A 45 -5.01 48.13 0.05
N LEU A 46 -6.19 47.55 0.28
CA LEU A 46 -6.33 46.14 0.64
C LEU A 46 -6.13 45.18 -0.56
N GLY A 47 -6.43 45.61 -1.79
CA GLY A 47 -6.24 44.79 -3.00
C GLY A 47 -4.78 44.63 -3.44
N ALA A 48 -3.89 45.53 -3.03
CA ALA A 48 -2.48 45.54 -3.46
C ALA A 48 -1.58 44.55 -2.69
N TYR A 49 -2.07 43.93 -1.62
CA TYR A 49 -1.30 42.98 -0.79
C TYR A 49 -1.82 41.54 -0.81
N ALA A 50 -2.76 41.23 -1.72
CA ALA A 50 -3.18 39.84 -1.92
C ALA A 50 -2.09 39.09 -2.69
N VAL A 51 -1.08 38.58 -1.96
CA VAL A 51 -0.16 37.58 -2.50
C VAL A 51 -0.99 36.32 -2.73
N PRO A 52 -1.10 35.79 -3.97
CA PRO A 52 -1.71 34.50 -4.16
C PRO A 52 -0.80 33.48 -3.46
N VAL A 53 -1.24 32.95 -2.32
CA VAL A 53 -0.67 31.72 -1.77
C VAL A 53 -1.14 30.63 -2.71
N ALA A 54 -0.37 30.36 -3.76
CA ALA A 54 -0.48 29.10 -4.45
C ALA A 54 -0.26 28.01 -3.40
N ALA A 55 -1.22 27.11 -3.24
CA ALA A 55 -1.00 25.92 -2.45
C ALA A 55 0.17 25.18 -3.09
N GLN A 56 1.34 25.26 -2.46
CA GLN A 56 2.52 24.52 -2.89
C GLN A 56 2.18 23.04 -2.69
N GLN A 57 1.67 22.39 -3.74
CA GLN A 57 1.47 20.96 -3.73
C GLN A 57 2.86 20.36 -3.52
N ALA A 58 3.05 19.65 -2.41
CA ALA A 58 4.29 18.96 -2.16
C ALA A 58 4.51 17.98 -3.31
N GLU A 59 5.65 18.12 -4.00
CA GLU A 59 6.08 17.14 -4.99
C GLU A 59 5.98 15.73 -4.38
N PRO A 60 5.54 14.74 -5.17
CA PRO A 60 5.42 13.38 -4.66
C PRO A 60 6.76 12.94 -4.07
N ARG A 61 6.71 12.44 -2.83
CA ARG A 61 7.90 11.95 -2.09
C ARG A 61 8.66 10.84 -2.82
N PHE A 62 8.04 10.25 -3.85
CA PHE A 62 8.59 9.19 -4.65
C PHE A 62 8.05 9.30 -6.08
N GLN A 63 8.95 9.31 -7.08
CA GLN A 63 8.62 9.19 -8.49
C GLN A 63 9.19 7.86 -9.00
N TRP A 64 8.32 6.92 -9.38
CA TRP A 64 8.73 5.65 -9.96
C TRP A 64 9.28 5.88 -11.37
N ASP A 65 10.38 5.20 -11.71
CA ASP A 65 10.88 5.15 -13.08
C ASP A 65 9.88 4.32 -13.91
N PRO A 66 9.26 4.90 -14.95
CA PRO A 66 8.35 4.15 -15.83
C PRO A 66 9.03 2.98 -16.54
N ASN A 67 10.36 2.96 -16.64
CA ASN A 67 11.15 1.89 -17.25
C ASN A 67 11.72 0.91 -16.23
N ASP A 68 11.29 0.96 -14.97
CA ASP A 68 11.72 0.01 -13.95
C ASP A 68 11.30 -1.41 -14.36
N PRO A 69 12.25 -2.35 -14.53
CA PRO A 69 11.94 -3.70 -15.00
C PRO A 69 11.10 -4.52 -14.01
N ARG A 70 10.86 -4.01 -12.80
CA ARG A 70 9.97 -4.62 -11.81
C ARG A 70 8.49 -4.29 -12.04
N VAL A 71 8.18 -3.33 -12.91
CA VAL A 71 6.82 -2.92 -13.25
C VAL A 71 6.21 -3.95 -14.21
N GLU A 72 4.93 -4.30 -14.00
CA GLU A 72 4.17 -5.30 -14.78
C GLU A 72 4.69 -6.75 -14.74
N LEU A 73 5.53 -7.14 -13.77
CA LEU A 73 5.91 -8.56 -13.61
C LEU A 73 4.67 -9.44 -13.34
N GLY A 74 4.55 -10.53 -14.10
CA GLY A 74 3.53 -11.55 -13.89
C GLY A 74 3.61 -12.19 -12.50
N SER A 75 2.47 -12.34 -11.83
CA SER A 75 2.38 -13.09 -10.58
C SER A 75 2.27 -14.60 -10.85
N GLY A 76 2.68 -15.41 -9.87
CA GLY A 76 2.67 -16.86 -9.97
C GLY A 76 3.05 -17.52 -8.64
N TRP A 77 2.72 -18.80 -8.46
CA TRP A 77 3.10 -19.54 -7.25
C TRP A 77 4.50 -20.15 -7.40
N LEU A 78 4.76 -20.83 -8.52
CA LEU A 78 6.09 -21.38 -8.88
C LEU A 78 6.70 -20.70 -10.11
N ASP A 79 5.94 -19.82 -10.74
CA ASP A 79 6.16 -19.26 -12.08
C ASP A 79 6.05 -17.73 -12.10
N ALA A 80 6.18 -17.08 -10.93
CA ALA A 80 6.22 -15.62 -10.86
C ALA A 80 7.39 -15.07 -11.69
N GLU A 81 7.12 -14.05 -12.48
CA GLU A 81 8.17 -13.36 -13.22
C GLU A 81 9.05 -12.57 -12.25
N ALA A 82 10.33 -12.49 -12.57
CA ALA A 82 11.32 -11.86 -11.71
C ALA A 82 12.19 -10.90 -12.51
N ALA A 83 12.56 -9.78 -11.88
CA ALA A 83 13.61 -8.90 -12.33
C ALA A 83 14.76 -8.95 -11.32
N ALA A 84 15.99 -9.07 -11.81
CA ALA A 84 17.20 -9.06 -11.00
C ALA A 84 18.16 -8.00 -11.52
N TRP A 85 18.94 -7.40 -10.61
CA TRP A 85 19.99 -6.45 -10.95
C TRP A 85 21.29 -6.85 -10.24
N ASN A 86 22.38 -6.93 -11.01
CA ASN A 86 23.71 -7.39 -10.54
C ASN A 86 23.74 -8.81 -9.94
N LEU A 87 22.67 -9.58 -10.13
CA LEU A 87 22.54 -10.98 -9.74
C LEU A 87 21.96 -11.76 -10.91
N ASN A 88 22.36 -13.02 -11.05
CA ASN A 88 21.77 -13.95 -12.00
C ASN A 88 20.95 -15.00 -11.25
N HIS A 89 19.66 -15.12 -11.58
CA HIS A 89 18.83 -16.18 -11.04
C HIS A 89 19.12 -17.48 -11.81
N VAL A 90 19.79 -18.42 -11.16
CA VAL A 90 20.28 -19.66 -11.80
C VAL A 90 19.31 -20.83 -11.70
N ALA A 91 18.52 -20.91 -10.62
CA ALA A 91 17.57 -21.99 -10.39
C ALA A 91 16.52 -21.60 -9.34
N SER A 92 15.31 -22.17 -9.48
CA SER A 92 14.24 -22.13 -8.48
C SER A 92 13.74 -23.54 -8.24
N LEU A 93 13.65 -23.96 -6.98
CA LEU A 93 13.20 -25.29 -6.59
C LEU A 93 11.96 -25.20 -5.72
N ALA A 94 10.96 -26.02 -6.04
CA ALA A 94 9.83 -26.22 -5.13
C ALA A 94 10.31 -26.96 -3.87
N ARG A 95 9.70 -26.63 -2.73
CA ARG A 95 9.92 -27.36 -1.48
C ARG A 95 9.53 -28.84 -1.65
N PRO A 96 10.30 -29.78 -1.07
CA PRO A 96 10.01 -31.20 -1.20
C PRO A 96 8.77 -31.61 -0.40
N GLU A 97 8.27 -32.81 -0.68
CA GLU A 97 7.14 -33.39 0.05
C GLU A 97 7.40 -33.41 1.57
N GLY A 98 6.34 -33.17 2.35
CA GLY A 98 6.43 -33.04 3.80
C GLY A 98 6.95 -31.68 4.28
N PHE A 99 7.45 -30.84 3.37
CA PHE A 99 7.89 -29.48 3.67
C PHE A 99 6.96 -28.43 3.10
N PHE A 100 5.76 -28.75 2.64
CA PHE A 100 4.71 -27.78 2.28
C PHE A 100 3.30 -28.39 2.41
N ASN A 101 2.29 -27.52 2.40
CA ASN A 101 0.89 -27.91 2.37
C ASN A 101 0.25 -27.45 1.05
N PRO A 102 -0.13 -28.36 0.14
CA PRO A 102 -0.74 -28.00 -1.14
C PRO A 102 -2.15 -27.41 -0.98
N GLU A 103 -2.88 -27.75 0.07
CA GLU A 103 -4.25 -27.26 0.31
C GLU A 103 -4.26 -25.84 0.88
N THR A 104 -3.18 -25.47 1.58
CA THR A 104 -3.00 -24.14 2.17
C THR A 104 -1.67 -23.54 1.74
N PRO A 105 -1.62 -22.99 0.51
CA PRO A 105 -0.46 -22.27 0.03
C PRO A 105 -0.14 -21.10 0.99
N GLY A 106 1.06 -21.12 1.60
CA GLY A 106 1.54 -20.08 2.53
C GLY A 106 1.42 -20.47 4.01
N ASP A 107 1.14 -21.74 4.29
CA ASP A 107 1.13 -22.30 5.64
C ASP A 107 2.47 -22.08 6.36
N ARG A 108 2.43 -21.21 7.37
CA ARG A 108 3.61 -20.76 8.12
C ARG A 108 4.32 -21.87 8.88
N ARG A 109 3.66 -23.00 9.15
CA ARG A 109 4.27 -24.18 9.80
C ARG A 109 5.39 -24.80 8.98
N PHE A 110 5.52 -24.40 7.72
CA PHE A 110 6.52 -24.88 6.81
C PHE A 110 7.35 -23.72 6.21
N ASN A 111 7.47 -22.61 6.92
CA ASN A 111 8.34 -21.53 6.48
C ASN A 111 9.80 -21.99 6.54
N ASN A 112 10.56 -21.65 5.49
CA ASN A 112 12.00 -21.75 5.51
C ASN A 112 12.57 -20.66 6.42
N THR A 113 13.69 -20.95 7.06
CA THR A 113 14.28 -20.07 8.08
C THR A 113 15.69 -19.64 7.72
N ASP A 114 16.69 -20.48 8.01
CA ASP A 114 18.10 -20.18 7.81
C ASP A 114 18.76 -21.12 6.79
N LEU A 115 19.90 -20.69 6.27
CA LEU A 115 20.75 -21.45 5.36
C LEU A 115 22.16 -21.59 5.93
N ALA A 116 22.70 -22.80 5.91
CA ALA A 116 24.09 -23.07 6.22
C ALA A 116 24.76 -23.85 5.09
N PHE A 117 26.07 -23.71 4.94
CA PHE A 117 26.83 -24.28 3.83
C PHE A 117 28.04 -25.08 4.31
N ARG A 118 28.37 -26.16 3.60
CA ARG A 118 29.59 -26.94 3.81
C ARG A 118 30.08 -27.52 2.49
N GLY A 119 31.10 -26.89 1.91
CA GLY A 119 31.50 -27.23 0.54
C GLY A 119 30.32 -27.04 -0.40
N ASP A 120 29.99 -28.08 -1.17
CA ASP A 120 28.88 -28.10 -2.12
C ASP A 120 27.55 -28.56 -1.49
N LEU A 121 27.43 -28.56 -0.17
CA LEU A 121 26.17 -28.88 0.52
C LEU A 121 25.52 -27.62 1.08
N LEU A 122 24.24 -27.45 0.78
CA LEU A 122 23.34 -26.45 1.35
C LEU A 122 22.40 -27.12 2.35
N PHE A 123 22.32 -26.58 3.55
CA PHE A 123 21.39 -26.99 4.59
C PHE A 123 20.32 -25.92 4.73
N GLN A 124 19.06 -26.27 4.51
CA GLN A 124 17.90 -25.38 4.61
C GLN A 124 17.10 -25.72 5.86
N GLY A 125 17.05 -24.79 6.81
CA GLY A 125 16.17 -24.84 7.97
C GLY A 125 14.71 -24.57 7.59
N ASN A 126 13.79 -25.18 8.34
CA ASN A 126 12.35 -25.03 8.19
C ASN A 126 11.65 -25.31 9.53
N TYR A 127 10.50 -24.70 9.79
CA TYR A 127 9.71 -24.98 11.00
C TYR A 127 9.30 -26.46 11.15
N ASN A 128 9.29 -27.22 10.05
CA ASN A 128 8.98 -28.65 10.04
C ASN A 128 10.24 -29.57 10.05
N GLY A 129 11.46 -29.02 10.16
CA GLY A 129 12.72 -29.75 10.18
C GLY A 129 13.79 -29.12 9.28
N PHE A 130 14.62 -29.91 8.60
CA PHE A 130 15.61 -29.36 7.68
C PHE A 130 15.81 -30.24 6.43
N GLN A 131 16.35 -29.64 5.37
CA GLN A 131 16.68 -30.30 4.12
C GLN A 131 18.15 -30.08 3.77
N VAL A 132 18.75 -31.03 3.06
CA VAL A 132 20.13 -30.94 2.56
C VAL A 132 20.10 -31.08 1.05
N TYR A 133 20.70 -30.11 0.37
CA TYR A 133 20.84 -30.06 -1.08
C TYR A 133 22.32 -30.13 -1.46
N ASP A 134 22.60 -30.85 -2.54
CA ASP A 134 23.86 -30.78 -3.28
C ASP A 134 23.75 -29.63 -4.28
N ILE A 135 24.67 -28.68 -4.18
CA ILE A 135 24.74 -27.47 -4.99
C ILE A 135 26.04 -27.41 -5.81
N SER A 136 26.66 -28.56 -6.07
CA SER A 136 27.87 -28.66 -6.91
C SER A 136 27.63 -28.14 -8.34
N ASP A 137 26.42 -28.35 -8.86
CA ASP A 137 25.88 -27.60 -10.00
C ASP A 137 24.82 -26.60 -9.51
N PRO A 138 25.12 -25.29 -9.45
CA PRO A 138 24.18 -24.28 -8.97
C PRO A 138 22.98 -24.07 -9.90
N ALA A 139 23.07 -24.51 -11.17
CA ALA A 139 21.95 -24.47 -12.11
C ALA A 139 21.00 -25.67 -11.94
N SER A 140 21.44 -26.73 -11.25
CA SER A 140 20.64 -27.93 -11.00
C SER A 140 20.86 -28.49 -9.58
N PRO A 141 20.48 -27.77 -8.50
CA PRO A 141 20.57 -28.31 -7.14
C PRO A 141 19.77 -29.60 -6.96
N GLU A 142 20.32 -30.55 -6.20
CA GLU A 142 19.69 -31.86 -5.95
C GLU A 142 19.38 -32.06 -4.47
N LEU A 143 18.15 -32.45 -4.13
CA LEU A 143 17.81 -32.84 -2.75
C LEU A 143 18.51 -34.16 -2.40
N LYS A 144 19.34 -34.16 -1.35
CA LYS A 144 20.02 -35.36 -0.85
C LYS A 144 19.33 -35.97 0.36
N LEU A 145 18.79 -35.14 1.23
CA LEU A 145 18.17 -35.58 2.48
C LEU A 145 17.09 -34.59 2.92
N SER A 146 16.01 -35.13 3.48
CA SER A 146 14.98 -34.35 4.17
C SER A 146 14.70 -34.99 5.51
N VAL A 147 14.77 -34.20 6.59
CA VAL A 147 14.53 -34.68 7.96
C VAL A 147 13.35 -33.93 8.53
N VAL A 148 12.22 -34.63 8.68
CA VAL A 148 11.04 -34.08 9.34
C VAL A 148 11.25 -34.13 10.85
N CYS A 149 11.36 -32.96 11.46
CA CYS A 149 11.52 -32.79 12.90
C CYS A 149 10.84 -31.47 13.29
N PRO A 150 9.52 -31.47 13.46
CA PRO A 150 8.78 -30.25 13.76
C PRO A 150 9.22 -29.67 15.11
N GLY A 151 9.48 -28.37 15.14
CA GLY A 151 9.99 -27.66 16.33
C GLY A 151 9.66 -26.18 16.28
N GLY A 152 10.45 -25.34 16.96
CA GLY A 152 10.37 -23.89 16.85
C GLY A 152 11.01 -23.39 15.56
N GLN A 153 11.98 -22.47 15.65
CA GLN A 153 12.43 -21.75 14.46
C GLN A 153 13.20 -22.64 13.48
N GLY A 154 14.00 -23.60 13.97
CA GLY A 154 14.70 -24.53 13.09
C GLY A 154 15.82 -23.88 12.29
N ASP A 155 16.46 -22.82 12.81
CA ASP A 155 17.66 -22.22 12.20
C ASP A 155 18.80 -23.23 12.25
N VAL A 156 19.55 -23.35 11.17
CA VAL A 156 20.58 -24.38 11.02
C VAL A 156 21.98 -23.79 11.11
N SER A 157 22.89 -24.52 11.75
CA SER A 157 24.31 -24.22 11.77
C SER A 157 25.11 -25.49 11.55
N VAL A 158 26.23 -25.39 10.84
CA VAL A 158 27.07 -26.54 10.51
C VAL A 158 28.47 -26.36 11.11
N TYR A 159 28.97 -27.40 11.78
CA TYR A 159 30.34 -27.45 12.29
C TYR A 159 30.92 -28.84 12.07
N GLY A 160 32.01 -28.93 11.29
CA GLY A 160 32.55 -30.22 10.88
C GLY A 160 31.47 -31.03 10.16
N ASP A 161 31.21 -32.25 10.61
CA ASP A 161 30.16 -33.15 10.08
C ASP A 161 28.84 -33.07 10.86
N LEU A 162 28.67 -32.07 11.72
CA LEU A 162 27.50 -31.92 12.58
C LEU A 162 26.60 -30.79 12.10
N VAL A 163 25.30 -31.06 12.11
CA VAL A 163 24.24 -30.06 11.90
C VAL A 163 23.55 -29.82 13.23
N PHE A 164 23.43 -28.55 13.60
CA PHE A 164 22.70 -28.08 14.78
C PHE A 164 21.48 -27.32 14.28
N MET A 165 20.32 -27.64 14.85
CA MET A 165 19.05 -26.97 14.53
C MET A 165 18.51 -26.33 15.81
N SER A 166 18.17 -25.05 15.75
CA SER A 166 17.58 -24.34 16.89
C SER A 166 16.16 -24.83 17.18
N ALA A 167 15.82 -24.82 18.47
CA ALA A 167 14.53 -25.29 18.98
C ALA A 167 13.40 -24.28 18.83
#